data_AF-A0A231HCN7-F1
#
_entry.id   AF-A0A231HCN7-F1
#
_cell.length_a   1.000
_cell.length_b   1.000
_cell.length_c   1.000
_cell.angle_alpha   90.00
_cell.angle_beta   90.00
_cell.angle_gamma   90.00
#
_symmetry.space_group_name_H-M   'P 1'
#
loop_
_entity.id
_entity.type
_entity.pdbx_description
1 polymer ?
#
loop_
_entity_poly.entity_id
_entity_poly.type
_entity_poly.pdbx_seq_one_letter_code
_entity_poly.pdbx_strand_id
1 'polypeptide(L)'
;MRDEVMPALENMPGCVGMSLLVDRKSGRCIATTSWESEEMMRESADRVRSLRDRAVRLLGADSARVEQWEVAAMHRDHRLPEGACAQLTWAKSDDTSRFEGAIDTYKSMVAPQLEQMPGFCSTSLLVDRAGGRGVACETFESADAVERNREQLATLRREGTRRAGVHVLEVGDFEVALAHLRVPELV
;
A
#
# COMPACT_ATOMS: atom_id res chain seq x y z
N MET A 1 16.09 -9.03 3.89
CA MET A 1 14.98 -8.09 4.23
C MET A 1 14.55 -8.22 5.68
N ARG A 2 13.97 -9.37 6.08
CA ARG A 2 13.47 -9.62 7.44
C ARG A 2 14.54 -9.55 8.53
N ASP A 3 15.73 -10.07 8.26
CA ASP A 3 16.78 -10.20 9.30
C ASP A 3 17.73 -9.01 9.38
N GLU A 4 17.69 -8.12 8.37
CA GLU A 4 18.70 -7.07 8.20
C GLU A 4 18.10 -5.67 8.13
N VAL A 5 17.04 -5.48 7.35
CA VAL A 5 16.47 -4.15 7.06
C VAL A 5 15.36 -3.83 8.05
N MET A 6 14.44 -4.78 8.27
CA MET A 6 13.31 -4.60 9.19
C MET A 6 13.75 -4.25 10.62
N PRO A 7 14.71 -4.96 11.26
CA PRO A 7 15.07 -4.66 12.65
C PRO A 7 15.77 -3.31 12.77
N ALA A 8 16.53 -2.90 11.74
CA ALA A 8 17.17 -1.59 11.73
C ALA A 8 16.14 -0.44 11.61
N LEU A 9 15.06 -0.64 10.86
CA LEU A 9 13.95 0.32 10.74
C LEU A 9 13.14 0.40 12.04
N GLU A 10 12.84 -0.74 12.67
CA GLU A 10 12.04 -0.77 13.91
C GLU A 10 12.70 -0.02 15.08
N ASN A 11 14.04 0.09 15.07
CA ASN A 11 14.78 0.84 16.07
C ASN A 11 14.86 2.35 15.76
N MET A 12 14.28 2.83 14.66
CA MET A 12 14.24 4.26 14.34
C MET A 12 13.09 4.96 15.06
N PRO A 13 13.33 6.12 15.69
CA PRO A 13 12.27 6.94 16.27
C PRO A 13 11.14 7.22 15.28
N GLY A 14 9.90 7.02 15.74
CA GLY A 14 8.70 7.26 14.96
C GLY A 14 8.44 6.29 13.81
N CYS A 15 9.26 5.24 13.61
CA CYS A 15 8.98 4.22 12.59
C CYS A 15 7.84 3.31 13.05
N VAL A 16 6.74 3.27 12.29
CA VAL A 16 5.56 2.46 12.58
C VAL A 16 5.49 1.18 11.75
N GLY A 17 6.56 0.88 11.00
CA GLY A 17 6.74 -0.44 10.40
C GLY A 17 7.09 -0.45 8.93
N MET A 18 7.04 -1.65 8.35
CA MET A 18 7.41 -1.94 6.98
C MET A 18 6.48 -2.97 6.37
N SER A 19 6.21 -2.88 5.06
CA SER A 19 5.72 -4.00 4.26
C SER A 19 6.59 -4.23 3.03
N LEU A 20 6.53 -5.45 2.51
CA LEU A 20 7.16 -5.86 1.25
C LEU A 20 6.14 -6.64 0.42
N LEU A 21 5.86 -6.11 -0.75
CA LEU A 21 5.05 -6.75 -1.79
C LEU A 21 5.95 -7.22 -2.93
N VAL A 22 5.66 -8.40 -3.46
CA VAL A 22 6.47 -9.02 -4.51
C VAL A 22 5.58 -9.56 -5.62
N ASP A 23 5.76 -9.08 -6.84
CA ASP A 23 5.27 -9.77 -8.02
C ASP A 23 6.35 -10.76 -8.45
N ARG A 24 6.10 -12.05 -8.17
CA ARG A 24 7.02 -13.14 -8.49
C ARG A 24 7.23 -13.34 -9.99
N LYS A 25 6.29 -12.90 -10.83
CA LYS A 25 6.38 -13.07 -12.29
C LYS A 25 7.34 -12.06 -12.91
N SER A 26 7.22 -10.79 -12.53
CA SER A 26 8.09 -9.72 -13.06
C SER A 26 9.36 -9.50 -12.22
N GLY A 27 9.39 -9.99 -10.98
CA GLY A 27 10.42 -9.65 -10.00
C GLY A 27 10.24 -8.27 -9.37
N ARG A 28 9.16 -7.54 -9.68
CA ARG A 28 8.88 -6.21 -9.12
C ARG A 28 8.63 -6.33 -7.62
N CYS A 29 9.41 -5.57 -6.85
CA CYS A 29 9.26 -5.46 -5.40
C CYS A 29 8.80 -4.05 -5.03
N ILE A 30 7.89 -3.94 -4.07
CA ILE A 30 7.48 -2.68 -3.46
C ILE A 30 7.71 -2.82 -1.95
N ALA A 31 8.70 -2.10 -1.44
CA ALA A 31 8.93 -1.96 -0.01
C ALA A 31 8.36 -0.62 0.45
N THR A 32 7.52 -0.63 1.47
CA THR A 32 7.02 0.60 2.11
C THR A 32 7.48 0.62 3.55
N THR A 33 7.83 1.82 4.02
CA THR A 33 8.18 2.10 5.41
C THR A 33 7.34 3.28 5.86
N SER A 34 6.83 3.23 7.08
CA SER A 34 5.87 4.23 7.56
C SER A 34 6.37 4.88 8.84
N TRP A 35 6.00 6.14 9.03
CA TRP A 35 6.33 6.93 10.21
C TRP A 35 5.09 7.53 10.86
N GLU A 36 5.18 7.84 12.16
CA GLU A 36 4.16 8.56 12.92
C GLU A 36 3.93 9.98 12.38
N SER A 37 4.97 10.60 11.84
CA SER A 37 4.90 11.94 11.25
C SER A 37 5.86 12.12 10.08
N GLU A 38 5.54 13.07 9.22
CA GLU A 38 6.41 13.47 8.11
C GLU A 38 7.76 14.03 8.61
N GLU A 39 7.76 14.71 9.76
CA GLU A 39 8.98 15.22 10.40
C GLU A 39 9.94 14.08 10.77
N MET A 40 9.44 13.05 11.47
CA MET A 40 10.24 11.87 11.83
C MET A 40 10.77 11.11 10.60
N MET A 41 9.98 11.06 9.53
CA MET A 41 10.43 10.53 8.24
C MET A 41 11.59 11.34 7.66
N ARG A 42 11.49 12.69 7.68
CA ARG A 42 12.56 13.58 7.18
C ARG A 42 13.83 13.46 8.01
N GLU A 43 13.73 13.44 9.33
CA GLU A 43 14.87 13.30 10.24
C GLU A 43 15.61 11.96 10.10
N SER A 44 14.89 10.90 9.68
CA SER A 44 15.47 9.58 9.45
C SER A 44 15.98 9.35 8.02
N ALA A 45 15.80 10.31 7.11
CA ALA A 45 16.00 10.13 5.66
C ALA A 45 17.39 9.58 5.27
N ASP A 46 18.47 10.07 5.87
CA ASP A 46 19.83 9.60 5.56
C ASP A 46 20.11 8.17 6.06
N ARG A 47 19.56 7.82 7.23
CA ARG A 47 19.64 6.46 7.75
C ARG A 47 18.84 5.50 6.88
N VAL A 48 17.64 5.90 6.47
CA VAL A 48 16.78 5.13 5.56
C VAL A 48 17.43 4.96 4.19
N ARG A 49 18.13 5.98 3.66
CA ARG A 49 18.90 5.88 2.41
C ARG A 49 19.90 4.73 2.46
N SER A 50 20.67 4.63 3.53
CA SER A 50 21.66 3.55 3.70
C SER A 50 21.01 2.17 3.76
N LEU A 51 19.87 2.04 4.43
CA LEU A 51 19.10 0.79 4.50
C LEU A 51 18.47 0.42 3.15
N ARG A 52 17.99 1.41 2.40
CA ARG A 52 17.47 1.23 1.05
C ARG A 52 18.56 0.71 0.12
N ASP A 53 19.76 1.27 0.15
CA ASP A 53 20.87 0.80 -0.69
C ASP A 53 21.23 -0.65 -0.37
N ARG A 54 21.12 -1.06 0.91
CA ARG A 54 21.25 -2.46 1.31
C ARG A 54 20.10 -3.32 0.79
N ALA A 55 18.85 -2.85 0.89
CA ALA A 55 17.68 -3.56 0.37
C ALA A 55 17.77 -3.78 -1.15
N VAL A 56 18.20 -2.77 -1.91
CA VAL A 56 18.43 -2.84 -3.36
C VAL A 56 19.43 -3.96 -3.69
N ARG A 57 20.57 -4.02 -2.99
CA ARG A 57 21.55 -5.10 -3.17
C ARG A 57 21.00 -6.48 -2.80
N LEU A 58 20.28 -6.59 -1.68
CA LEU A 58 19.70 -7.85 -1.21
C LEU A 58 18.63 -8.40 -2.17
N LEU A 59 17.89 -7.52 -2.83
CA LEU A 59 16.86 -7.88 -3.81
C LEU A 59 17.43 -8.05 -5.23
N GLY A 60 18.74 -7.83 -5.43
CA GLY A 60 19.39 -7.94 -6.74
C GLY A 60 18.94 -6.89 -7.74
N ALA A 61 18.49 -5.73 -7.27
CA ALA A 61 18.06 -4.62 -8.13
C ALA A 61 19.23 -3.64 -8.37
N ASP A 62 19.20 -2.93 -9.49
CA ASP A 62 20.19 -1.87 -9.80
C ASP A 62 19.90 -0.57 -9.04
N SER A 63 18.62 -0.28 -8.83
CA SER A 63 18.17 0.94 -8.16
C SER A 63 16.75 0.77 -7.59
N ALA A 64 16.33 1.73 -6.78
CA ALA A 64 14.97 1.84 -6.30
C ALA A 64 14.39 3.21 -6.64
N ARG A 65 13.15 3.22 -7.13
CA ARG A 65 12.34 4.44 -7.23
C ARG A 65 11.77 4.77 -5.85
N VAL A 66 11.98 5.99 -5.38
CA VAL A 66 11.58 6.43 -4.04
C VAL A 66 10.47 7.45 -4.18
N GLU A 67 9.41 7.25 -3.41
CA GLU A 67 8.26 8.15 -3.35
C GLU A 67 7.80 8.28 -1.91
N GLN A 68 7.18 9.42 -1.61
CA GLN A 68 6.58 9.70 -0.31
C GLN A 68 5.08 9.77 -0.48
N TRP A 69 4.37 9.17 0.46
CA TRP A 69 2.93 9.02 0.44
C TRP A 69 2.39 9.22 1.86
N GLU A 70 1.22 9.82 1.95
CA GLU A 70 0.42 9.83 3.15
C GLU A 70 -0.48 8.59 3.18
N VAL A 71 -0.63 7.97 4.35
CA VAL A 71 -1.65 6.93 4.54
C VAL A 71 -2.97 7.61 4.90
N ALA A 72 -3.86 7.74 3.91
CA ALA A 72 -5.13 8.45 4.06
C ALA A 72 -6.25 7.55 4.61
N ALA A 73 -6.18 6.24 4.34
CA ALA A 73 -7.07 5.25 4.91
C ALA A 73 -6.34 3.95 5.21
N MET A 74 -6.76 3.28 6.27
CA MET A 74 -6.25 1.99 6.69
C MET A 74 -7.36 1.26 7.41
N HIS A 75 -7.73 0.09 6.90
CA HIS A 75 -8.71 -0.78 7.53
C HIS A 75 -8.22 -2.23 7.59
N ARG A 76 -8.36 -2.87 8.74
CA ARG A 76 -7.99 -4.29 8.94
C ARG A 76 -9.15 -5.04 9.57
N ASP A 77 -9.51 -6.16 8.96
CA ASP A 77 -10.50 -7.09 9.51
C ASP A 77 -9.80 -8.13 10.41
N HIS A 78 -8.74 -8.78 9.91
CA HIS A 78 -8.00 -9.78 10.66
C HIS A 78 -6.52 -9.88 10.29
N ARG A 79 -5.78 -10.69 11.04
CA ARG A 79 -4.34 -10.90 10.85
C ARG A 79 -4.06 -11.53 9.49
N LEU A 80 -3.13 -10.94 8.74
CA LEU A 80 -2.67 -11.46 7.46
C LEU A 80 -2.06 -12.87 7.61
N PRO A 81 -2.61 -13.89 6.93
CA PRO A 81 -2.03 -15.22 6.90
C PRO A 81 -0.78 -15.27 6.00
N GLU A 82 0.00 -16.34 6.13
CA GLU A 82 1.05 -16.65 5.16
C GLU A 82 0.42 -16.96 3.80
N GLY A 83 1.02 -16.44 2.73
CA GLY A 83 0.48 -16.57 1.36
C GLY A 83 -0.57 -15.52 0.98
N ALA A 84 -0.82 -14.53 1.84
CA ALA A 84 -1.68 -13.39 1.52
C ALA A 84 -1.22 -12.66 0.25
N CYS A 85 -2.18 -12.19 -0.53
CA CYS A 85 -1.95 -11.46 -1.77
C CYS A 85 -2.70 -10.14 -1.77
N ALA A 86 -2.15 -9.13 -2.43
CA ALA A 86 -2.76 -7.82 -2.57
C ALA A 86 -2.95 -7.46 -4.05
N GLN A 87 -4.09 -6.86 -4.37
CA GLN A 87 -4.27 -6.12 -5.62
C GLN A 87 -4.00 -4.64 -5.32
N LEU A 88 -3.16 -4.02 -6.15
CA LEU A 88 -2.85 -2.61 -6.08
C LEU A 88 -3.46 -1.90 -7.27
N THR A 89 -4.06 -0.73 -7.02
CA THR A 89 -4.59 0.16 -8.06
C THR A 89 -3.91 1.51 -7.95
N TRP A 90 -3.12 1.87 -8.95
CA TRP A 90 -2.56 3.22 -9.08
C TRP A 90 -3.53 4.10 -9.86
N ALA A 91 -3.77 5.30 -9.34
CA ALA A 91 -4.64 6.28 -9.98
C ALA A 91 -4.05 7.69 -9.90
N LYS A 92 -4.52 8.57 -10.79
CA LYS A 92 -4.15 9.97 -10.84
C LYS A 92 -5.38 10.86 -11.05
N SER A 93 -5.35 12.04 -10.46
CA SER A 93 -6.26 13.15 -10.75
C SER A 93 -5.46 14.32 -11.31
N ASP A 94 -6.00 15.00 -12.33
CA ASP A 94 -5.49 16.29 -12.76
C ASP A 94 -6.06 17.45 -11.91
N ASP A 95 -7.06 17.15 -11.07
CA ASP A 95 -7.68 18.06 -10.11
C ASP A 95 -7.33 17.63 -8.68
N THR A 96 -6.33 18.27 -8.08
CA THR A 96 -5.84 17.94 -6.73
C THR A 96 -6.83 18.30 -5.62
N SER A 97 -7.84 19.14 -5.90
CA SER A 97 -8.88 19.48 -4.92
C SER A 97 -9.80 18.29 -4.59
N ARG A 98 -9.80 17.25 -5.43
CA ARG A 98 -10.66 16.07 -5.27
C ARG A 98 -10.16 15.04 -4.27
N PHE A 99 -8.94 15.19 -3.74
CA PHE A 99 -8.34 14.17 -2.88
C PHE A 99 -9.15 13.91 -1.62
N GLU A 100 -9.66 14.96 -0.96
CA GLU A 100 -10.52 14.77 0.21
C GLU A 100 -11.78 13.97 -0.13
N GLY A 101 -12.50 14.35 -1.20
CA GLY A 101 -13.68 13.61 -1.65
C GLY A 101 -13.38 12.17 -2.13
N ALA A 102 -12.19 11.94 -2.68
CA ALA A 102 -11.74 10.61 -3.08
C ALA A 102 -11.44 9.73 -1.85
N ILE A 103 -10.79 10.29 -0.82
CA ILE A 103 -10.54 9.61 0.46
C ILE A 103 -11.86 9.28 1.14
N ASP A 104 -12.79 10.24 1.20
CA ASP A 104 -14.13 10.02 1.77
C ASP A 104 -14.91 8.94 1.02
N THR A 105 -14.85 8.95 -0.31
CA THR A 105 -15.46 7.90 -1.15
C THR A 105 -14.84 6.54 -0.86
N TYR A 106 -13.53 6.48 -0.68
CA TYR A 106 -12.84 5.24 -0.36
C TYR A 106 -13.29 4.67 0.99
N LYS A 107 -13.29 5.50 2.03
CA LYS A 107 -13.68 5.13 3.40
C LYS A 107 -15.15 4.75 3.52
N SER A 108 -16.04 5.54 2.92
CA SER A 108 -17.49 5.37 3.10
C SER A 108 -18.14 4.35 2.17
N MET A 109 -17.49 3.99 1.06
CA MET A 109 -18.07 3.10 0.05
C MET A 109 -17.16 1.91 -0.29
N VAL A 110 -15.89 2.18 -0.63
CA VAL A 110 -14.99 1.11 -1.10
C VAL A 110 -14.62 0.16 0.03
N ALA A 111 -14.12 0.66 1.17
CA ALA A 111 -13.67 -0.18 2.27
C ALA A 111 -14.78 -1.10 2.84
N PRO A 112 -16.02 -0.62 3.09
CA PRO A 112 -17.10 -1.49 3.57
C PRO A 112 -17.53 -2.57 2.58
N GLN A 113 -17.38 -2.34 1.28
CA GLN A 113 -17.70 -3.33 0.26
C GLN A 113 -16.57 -4.36 0.10
N LEU A 114 -15.32 -3.97 0.30
CA LEU A 114 -14.18 -4.87 0.37
C LEU A 114 -14.27 -5.80 1.59
N GLU A 115 -14.66 -5.27 2.75
CA GLU A 115 -14.82 -6.03 4.00
C GLU A 115 -15.80 -7.21 3.85
N GLN A 116 -16.81 -7.07 2.98
CA GLN A 116 -17.79 -8.11 2.69
C GLN A 116 -17.30 -9.20 1.72
N MET A 117 -16.13 -9.02 1.09
CA MET A 117 -15.61 -9.97 0.13
C MET A 117 -14.95 -11.18 0.82
N PRO A 118 -15.25 -12.42 0.40
CA PRO A 118 -14.65 -13.62 0.99
C PRO A 118 -13.12 -13.57 0.95
N GLY A 119 -12.51 -13.78 2.11
CA GLY A 119 -11.05 -13.81 2.27
C GLY A 119 -10.40 -12.42 2.30
N PHE A 120 -11.16 -11.33 2.42
CA PHE A 120 -10.62 -9.99 2.64
C PHE A 120 -9.87 -9.92 3.98
N CYS A 121 -8.67 -9.34 4.01
CA CYS A 121 -7.91 -9.16 5.26
C CYS A 121 -7.76 -7.68 5.65
N SER A 122 -7.43 -6.82 4.68
CA SER A 122 -7.19 -5.40 4.94
C SER A 122 -7.23 -4.56 3.67
N THR A 123 -7.45 -3.26 3.82
CA THR A 123 -7.33 -2.29 2.75
C THR A 123 -6.60 -1.03 3.21
N SER A 124 -5.85 -0.40 2.31
CA SER A 124 -5.22 0.89 2.58
C SER A 124 -5.23 1.79 1.37
N LEU A 125 -5.31 3.10 1.61
CA LEU A 125 -5.21 4.13 0.59
C LEU A 125 -4.02 5.03 0.90
N LEU A 126 -3.09 5.10 -0.04
CA LEU A 126 -1.93 5.98 -0.01
C LEU A 126 -2.14 7.13 -0.99
N VAL A 127 -1.86 8.37 -0.58
CA VAL A 127 -2.05 9.56 -1.41
C VAL A 127 -0.82 10.46 -1.45
N ASP A 128 -0.56 11.01 -2.62
CA ASP A 128 0.35 12.12 -2.87
C ASP A 128 -0.52 13.28 -3.33
N ARG A 129 -0.97 14.09 -2.37
CA ARG A 129 -1.89 15.22 -2.61
C ARG A 129 -1.30 16.25 -3.57
N ALA A 130 0.01 16.51 -3.47
CA ALA A 130 0.70 17.50 -4.29
C ALA A 130 0.89 17.01 -5.73
N GLY A 131 1.27 15.74 -5.91
CA GLY A 131 1.44 15.12 -7.22
C GLY A 131 0.15 14.65 -7.87
N GLY A 132 -0.97 14.68 -7.14
CA GLY A 132 -2.28 14.27 -7.63
C GLY A 132 -2.39 12.76 -7.85
N ARG A 133 -1.71 11.94 -7.04
CA ARG A 133 -1.67 10.47 -7.23
C ARG A 133 -2.22 9.73 -6.02
N GLY A 134 -2.75 8.54 -6.26
CA GLY A 134 -3.20 7.62 -5.21
C GLY A 134 -2.86 6.17 -5.53
N VAL A 135 -2.69 5.37 -4.48
CA VAL A 135 -2.52 3.92 -4.57
C VAL A 135 -3.45 3.27 -3.56
N ALA A 136 -4.43 2.52 -4.07
CA ALA A 136 -5.23 1.63 -3.23
C ALA A 136 -4.57 0.24 -3.18
N CYS A 137 -4.62 -0.41 -2.02
CA CYS A 137 -4.05 -1.73 -1.80
C CYS A 137 -5.09 -2.59 -1.07
N GLU A 138 -5.71 -3.51 -1.80
CA GLU A 138 -6.70 -4.46 -1.28
C GLU A 138 -6.05 -5.81 -1.03
N THR A 139 -6.02 -6.28 0.21
CA THR A 139 -5.32 -7.51 0.60
C THR A 139 -6.29 -8.61 0.97
N PHE A 140 -6.01 -9.81 0.46
CA PHE A 140 -6.76 -11.03 0.66
C PHE A 140 -5.87 -12.16 1.19
N GLU A 141 -6.49 -13.17 1.78
CA GLU A 141 -5.83 -14.32 2.41
C GLU A 141 -4.96 -15.15 1.43
N SER A 142 -5.22 -15.07 0.13
CA SER A 142 -4.53 -15.87 -0.90
C SER A 142 -4.73 -15.31 -2.31
N ALA A 143 -3.90 -15.78 -3.25
CA ALA A 143 -4.09 -15.52 -4.68
C ALA A 143 -5.45 -16.03 -5.20
N ASP A 144 -5.92 -17.18 -4.70
CA ASP A 144 -7.24 -17.74 -5.06
C ASP A 144 -8.38 -16.85 -4.55
N ALA A 145 -8.23 -16.20 -3.39
CA ALA A 145 -9.19 -15.21 -2.93
C ALA A 145 -9.21 -13.95 -3.82
N VAL A 146 -8.05 -13.47 -4.28
CA VAL A 146 -7.99 -12.37 -5.27
C VAL A 146 -8.68 -12.77 -6.57
N GLU A 147 -8.41 -13.98 -7.09
CA GLU A 147 -9.01 -14.47 -8.33
C GLU A 147 -10.52 -14.63 -8.22
N ARG A 148 -11.01 -15.24 -7.13
CA ARG A 148 -12.45 -15.38 -6.85
C ARG A 148 -13.19 -14.04 -6.82
N ASN A 149 -12.53 -12.99 -6.33
CA ASN A 149 -13.11 -11.66 -6.22
C ASN A 149 -12.79 -10.74 -7.42
N ARG A 150 -12.11 -11.22 -8.47
CA ARG A 150 -11.58 -10.39 -9.57
C ARG A 150 -12.63 -9.52 -10.24
N GLU A 151 -13.81 -10.06 -10.55
CA GLU A 151 -14.90 -9.32 -11.21
C GLU A 151 -15.52 -8.27 -10.29
N GLN A 152 -15.71 -8.61 -9.00
CA GLN A 152 -16.28 -7.72 -8.00
C GLN A 152 -15.32 -6.56 -7.70
N LEU A 153 -14.01 -6.84 -7.54
CA LEU A 153 -12.96 -5.84 -7.42
C LEU A 153 -12.90 -4.90 -8.63
N ALA A 154 -12.97 -5.45 -9.84
CA ALA A 154 -12.97 -4.64 -11.06
C ALA A 154 -14.19 -3.72 -11.15
N THR A 155 -15.36 -4.19 -10.73
CA THR A 155 -16.59 -3.39 -10.68
C THR A 155 -16.49 -2.29 -9.63
N LEU A 156 -16.07 -2.63 -8.41
CA LEU A 156 -15.88 -1.70 -7.31
C LEU A 156 -14.87 -0.61 -7.67
N ARG A 157 -13.72 -0.99 -8.24
CA ARG A 157 -12.70 -0.04 -8.72
C ARG A 157 -13.26 0.92 -9.76
N ARG A 158 -14.01 0.43 -10.75
CA ARG A 158 -14.63 1.31 -11.77
C ARG A 158 -15.60 2.30 -11.14
N GLU A 159 -16.41 1.85 -10.19
CA GLU A 159 -17.36 2.71 -9.49
C GLU A 159 -16.65 3.76 -8.63
N GLY A 160 -15.70 3.34 -7.80
CA GLY A 160 -14.92 4.20 -6.93
C GLY A 160 -14.12 5.24 -7.69
N THR A 161 -13.40 4.84 -8.75
CA THR A 161 -12.61 5.77 -9.57
C THR A 161 -13.49 6.78 -10.32
N ARG A 162 -14.64 6.34 -10.86
CA ARG A 162 -15.61 7.25 -11.49
C ARG A 162 -16.17 8.26 -10.49
N ARG A 163 -16.54 7.83 -9.29
CA ARG A 163 -17.11 8.71 -8.25
C ARG A 163 -16.07 9.68 -7.69
N ALA A 164 -14.85 9.22 -7.48
CA ALA A 164 -13.72 10.05 -7.07
C ALA A 164 -13.21 10.98 -8.19
N GLY A 165 -13.56 10.69 -9.45
CA GLY A 165 -13.10 11.45 -10.61
C GLY A 165 -11.60 11.30 -10.85
N VAL A 166 -11.07 10.09 -10.65
CA VAL A 166 -9.65 9.75 -10.87
C VAL A 166 -9.50 8.76 -12.02
N HIS A 167 -8.34 8.77 -12.67
CA HIS A 167 -8.00 7.87 -13.76
C HIS A 167 -7.07 6.77 -13.28
N VAL A 168 -7.43 5.51 -13.53
CA VAL A 168 -6.57 4.35 -13.25
C VAL A 168 -5.39 4.35 -14.21
N LEU A 169 -4.18 4.24 -13.65
CA LEU A 169 -2.93 4.15 -14.39
C LEU A 169 -2.47 2.70 -14.54
N GLU A 170 -2.59 1.93 -13.46
CA GLU A 170 -2.06 0.57 -13.38
C GLU A 170 -2.88 -0.23 -12.36
N VAL A 171 -3.01 -1.53 -12.61
CA VAL A 171 -3.49 -2.52 -11.63
C VAL A 171 -2.49 -3.67 -11.62
N GLY A 172 -2.10 -4.15 -10.45
CA GLY A 172 -1.18 -5.28 -10.32
C GLY A 172 -1.47 -6.14 -9.09
N ASP A 173 -1.25 -7.44 -9.22
CA ASP A 173 -1.40 -8.42 -8.15
C ASP A 173 -0.01 -8.76 -7.57
N PHE A 174 0.12 -8.79 -6.24
CA PHE A 174 1.38 -9.00 -5.53
C PHE A 174 1.21 -9.99 -4.38
N GLU A 175 2.25 -10.77 -4.09
CA GLU A 175 2.37 -11.52 -2.84
C GLU A 175 2.79 -10.59 -1.70
N VAL A 176 2.19 -10.74 -0.53
CA VAL A 176 2.59 -10.04 0.70
C VAL A 176 3.72 -10.82 1.39
N ALA A 177 4.96 -10.54 1.01
CA ALA A 177 6.13 -11.23 1.58
C ALA A 177 6.46 -10.77 3.01
N LEU A 178 6.10 -9.54 3.37
CA LEU A 178 6.27 -8.99 4.72
C LEU A 178 5.17 -7.97 5.00
N ALA A 179 4.52 -8.07 6.16
CA ALA A 179 3.59 -7.07 6.66
C ALA A 179 3.78 -6.90 8.16
N HIS A 180 4.62 -5.94 8.53
CA HIS A 180 4.84 -5.52 9.92
C HIS A 180 4.50 -4.03 10.03
N LEU A 181 3.21 -3.70 9.95
CA LEU A 181 2.71 -2.33 9.98
C LEU A 181 1.89 -2.12 11.25
N ARG A 182 2.18 -1.04 11.97
CA ARG A 182 1.47 -0.57 13.18
C ARG A 182 0.78 0.76 12.94
N VAL A 183 0.48 1.08 11.68
CA VAL A 183 -0.35 2.24 11.32
C VAL A 183 -1.74 2.04 11.91
N PRO A 184 -2.29 3.01 12.67
CA PRO A 184 -3.61 2.90 13.28
C PRO A 184 -4.72 2.71 12.24
N GLU A 185 -5.89 2.25 12.68
CA GLU A 185 -7.10 2.26 11.85
C GLU A 185 -7.45 3.71 11.49
N LEU A 186 -7.69 3.95 10.21
CA LEU A 186 -8.05 5.24 9.63
C LEU A 186 -9.25 5.01 8.70
N VAL A 187 -10.40 4.75 9.31
CA VAL A 187 -11.70 4.57 8.64
C VAL A 187 -12.55 5.84 8.70
#